data_AF-A0A1C1CHR3-F1
#
_entry.id   AF-A0A1C1CHR3-F1
#
_cell.length_a   1.000
_cell.length_b   1.000
_cell.length_c   1.000
_cell.angle_alpha   90.00
_cell.angle_beta   90.00
_cell.angle_gamma   90.00
#
_symmetry.space_group_name_H-M   'P 1'
#
loop_
_entity.id
_entity.type
_entity.pdbx_description
1 polymer ?
#
loop_
_entity_poly.entity_id
_entity_poly.type
_entity_poly.pdbx_seq_one_letter_code
_entity_poly.pdbx_strand_id
1 'polypeptide(L)'
;MPADPIPTNEELFEVEENLMKSYKLFKKAVETGRRHKKIANRMKKRYVYKSGTVKNKDHSLVKLPVEVKNMIFKALPTITDRACLGLTCKDQAAVYDQLKTEKNKKDYIQHVPKRATEVHRLQMLVRLRTDMAAKYRLCYSCLKFIDTTHRDNAGQWGGSEERVSGGKATKTAMIEGPRCPLCVAAKKLETAKYKDTYKKYLALADEVSFK
;
A
#
# COMPACT_ATOMS: atom_id res chain seq x y z
N MET A 1 -3.84 53.41 -27.57
CA MET A 1 -4.41 52.07 -27.32
C MET A 1 -5.74 52.30 -26.63
N PRO A 2 -6.89 51.82 -27.14
CA PRO A 2 -8.14 51.92 -26.42
C PRO A 2 -7.98 51.18 -25.08
N ALA A 3 -8.49 51.76 -24.00
CA ALA A 3 -8.54 51.08 -22.70
C ALA A 3 -9.45 49.86 -22.87
N ASP A 4 -8.96 48.69 -22.48
CA ASP A 4 -9.79 47.48 -22.48
C ASP A 4 -11.03 47.75 -21.62
N PRO A 5 -12.23 47.37 -22.10
CA PRO A 5 -13.46 47.60 -21.34
C PRO A 5 -13.35 46.91 -19.98
N ILE A 6 -13.67 47.65 -18.92
CA ILE A 6 -13.73 47.09 -17.57
C ILE A 6 -14.86 46.05 -17.56
N PRO A 7 -14.57 44.78 -17.24
CA PRO A 7 -15.59 43.74 -17.22
C PRO A 7 -16.68 44.08 -16.21
N THR A 8 -17.92 43.79 -16.58
CA THR A 8 -19.08 43.98 -15.72
C THR A 8 -19.07 42.98 -14.55
N ASN A 9 -19.76 43.31 -13.46
CA ASN A 9 -19.88 42.38 -12.32
C ASN A 9 -20.53 41.04 -12.71
N GLU A 10 -21.43 41.04 -13.69
CA GLU A 10 -22.06 39.84 -14.23
C GLU A 10 -21.05 38.97 -14.99
N GLU A 11 -20.23 39.57 -15.87
CA GLU A 11 -19.15 38.87 -16.56
C GLU A 11 -18.11 38.29 -15.58
N LEU A 12 -17.75 39.04 -14.53
CA LEU A 12 -16.84 38.56 -13.50
C LEU A 12 -17.42 37.35 -12.76
N PHE A 13 -18.71 37.39 -12.39
CA PHE A 13 -19.38 36.29 -11.71
C PHE A 13 -19.46 35.02 -12.58
N GLU A 14 -19.79 35.16 -13.87
CA GLU A 14 -19.81 34.04 -14.81
C GLU A 14 -18.41 33.43 -15.00
N VAL A 15 -17.37 34.25 -15.10
CA VAL A 15 -15.99 33.79 -15.20
C VAL A 15 -15.56 33.04 -13.93
N GLU A 16 -15.89 33.54 -12.75
CA GLU A 16 -15.61 32.85 -11.48
C GLU A 16 -16.34 31.50 -11.37
N GLU A 17 -17.62 31.45 -11.77
CA GLU A 17 -18.39 30.22 -11.75
C GLU A 17 -17.81 29.18 -12.73
N ASN A 18 -17.45 29.62 -13.94
CA ASN A 18 -16.81 28.78 -14.95
C ASN A 18 -15.42 28.30 -14.53
N LEU A 19 -14.63 29.15 -13.87
CA LEU A 19 -13.34 28.79 -13.29
C LEU A 19 -13.51 27.74 -12.18
N MET A 20 -14.49 27.91 -11.30
CA MET A 20 -14.80 26.96 -10.23
C MET A 20 -15.30 25.62 -10.77
N LYS A 21 -16.13 25.62 -11.82
CA LYS A 21 -16.55 24.40 -12.54
C LYS A 21 -15.34 23.70 -13.15
N SER A 22 -14.48 24.44 -13.85
CA SER A 22 -13.26 23.93 -14.48
C SER A 22 -12.28 23.36 -13.46
N TYR A 23 -12.08 24.05 -12.33
CA TYR A 23 -11.24 23.58 -11.23
C TYR A 23 -11.79 22.28 -10.61
N LYS A 24 -13.11 22.18 -10.40
CA LYS A 24 -13.74 20.93 -9.92
C LYS A 24 -13.53 19.78 -10.91
N LEU A 25 -13.65 20.02 -12.21
CA LEU A 25 -13.39 19.01 -13.25
C LEU A 25 -11.92 18.60 -13.27
N PHE A 26 -10.99 19.56 -13.20
CA PHE A 26 -9.57 19.31 -13.12
C PHE A 26 -9.20 18.48 -11.89
N LYS A 27 -9.74 18.82 -10.71
CA LYS A 27 -9.52 18.06 -9.48
C LYS A 27 -10.00 16.60 -9.61
N LYS A 28 -11.19 16.39 -10.18
CA LYS A 28 -11.71 15.04 -10.49
C LYS A 28 -10.81 14.27 -11.46
N ALA A 29 -10.28 14.94 -12.49
CA ALA A 29 -9.36 14.34 -13.46
C ALA A 29 -8.04 13.92 -12.80
N VAL A 30 -7.46 14.77 -11.95
CA VAL A 30 -6.24 14.48 -11.18
C VAL A 30 -6.46 13.31 -10.22
N GLU A 31 -7.58 13.28 -9.48
CA GLU A 31 -7.95 12.17 -8.59
C GLU A 31 -8.10 10.84 -9.38
N THR A 32 -8.74 10.89 -10.54
CA THR A 32 -8.88 9.75 -11.44
C THR A 32 -7.53 9.26 -11.95
N GLY A 33 -6.63 10.18 -12.35
CA GLY A 33 -5.26 9.86 -12.75
C GLY A 33 -4.45 9.21 -11.64
N ARG A 34 -4.53 9.72 -10.40
CA ARG A 34 -3.92 9.11 -9.21
C ARG A 34 -4.43 7.69 -8.98
N ARG A 35 -5.74 7.47 -9.12
CA ARG A 35 -6.35 6.15 -8.98
C ARG A 35 -5.85 5.19 -10.07
N HIS A 36 -5.82 5.62 -11.33
CA HIS A 36 -5.30 4.82 -12.44
C HIS A 36 -3.82 4.45 -12.26
N LYS A 37 -2.98 5.39 -11.81
CA LYS A 37 -1.58 5.11 -11.47
C LYS A 37 -1.46 4.05 -10.37
N LYS A 38 -2.28 4.12 -9.32
CA LYS A 38 -2.30 3.11 -8.24
C LYS A 38 -2.69 1.72 -8.77
N ILE A 39 -3.63 1.64 -9.70
CA ILE A 39 -4.03 0.38 -10.34
C ILE A 39 -2.87 -0.18 -11.18
N ALA A 40 -2.26 0.66 -12.01
CA ALA A 40 -1.17 0.26 -12.89
C ALA A 40 0.09 -0.19 -12.11
N ASN A 41 0.42 0.49 -11.01
CA ASN A 41 1.49 0.05 -10.10
C ASN A 41 1.24 -1.34 -9.51
N ARG A 42 -0.03 -1.71 -9.27
CA ARG A 42 -0.39 -3.05 -8.77
C ARG A 42 -0.25 -4.12 -9.86
N MET A 43 -0.36 -3.75 -11.13
CA MET A 43 -0.14 -4.64 -12.27
C MET A 43 1.35 -4.95 -12.47
N LYS A 44 2.26 -3.99 -12.19
CA LYS A 44 3.73 -4.15 -12.34
C LYS A 44 4.41 -5.07 -11.31
N LYS A 45 3.66 -5.78 -10.46
CA LYS A 45 4.10 -6.63 -9.32
C LYS A 45 4.52 -5.85 -8.07
N ARG A 46 4.54 -6.58 -6.94
CA ARG A 46 4.75 -6.06 -5.59
C ARG A 46 6.23 -6.06 -5.24
N TYR A 47 6.72 -4.94 -4.73
CA TYR A 47 8.04 -4.87 -4.13
C TYR A 47 7.98 -5.46 -2.72
N VAL A 48 8.66 -6.59 -2.50
CA VAL A 48 9.23 -6.89 -1.18
C VAL A 48 10.36 -5.87 -1.01
N TYR A 49 10.30 -5.04 0.02
CA TYR A 49 11.37 -4.07 0.28
C TYR A 49 12.66 -4.85 0.53
N LYS A 50 13.65 -4.68 -0.34
CA LYS A 50 15.03 -5.06 -0.03
C LYS A 50 15.55 -4.09 1.02
N SER A 51 16.34 -4.59 1.97
CA SER A 51 17.05 -3.71 2.90
C SER A 51 17.91 -2.75 2.10
N GLY A 52 17.86 -1.49 2.52
CA GLY A 52 18.64 -0.41 1.96
C GLY A 52 18.91 0.58 3.08
N THR A 53 19.86 1.48 2.85
CA THR A 53 20.23 2.52 3.83
C THR A 53 18.98 3.28 4.27
N VAL A 54 18.75 3.40 5.58
CA VAL A 54 17.69 4.22 6.16
C VAL A 54 17.91 5.64 5.68
N LYS A 55 17.01 6.14 4.82
CA LYS A 55 17.01 7.57 4.48
C LYS A 55 16.22 8.36 5.51
N ASN A 56 15.22 7.76 6.14
CA ASN A 56 14.32 8.46 7.04
C ASN A 56 14.67 8.21 8.51
N LYS A 57 15.45 9.13 9.09
CA LYS A 57 15.77 9.11 10.52
C LYS A 57 14.56 9.46 11.40
N ASP A 58 13.46 9.95 10.83
CA ASP A 58 12.28 10.38 11.59
C ASP A 58 11.26 9.27 11.89
N HIS A 59 11.48 8.04 11.43
CA HIS A 59 10.56 6.94 11.71
C HIS A 59 10.57 6.59 13.22
N SER A 60 9.40 6.46 13.83
CA SER A 60 9.22 6.24 15.28
C SER A 60 10.04 5.06 15.81
N LEU A 61 10.00 3.92 15.12
CA LEU A 61 10.80 2.74 15.46
C LEU A 61 12.32 2.96 15.43
N VAL A 62 12.83 3.86 14.59
CA VAL A 62 14.28 4.15 14.51
C VAL A 62 14.73 4.92 15.75
N LYS A 63 13.88 5.79 16.31
CA LYS A 63 14.16 6.63 17.49
C LYS A 63 14.08 5.89 18.83
N LEU A 64 13.49 4.69 18.86
CA LEU A 64 13.38 3.91 20.09
C LEU A 64 14.77 3.41 20.56
N PRO A 65 15.02 3.37 21.89
CA PRO A 65 16.19 2.69 22.45
C PRO A 65 16.28 1.23 21.97
N VAL A 66 17.50 0.71 21.88
CA VAL A 66 17.78 -0.65 21.39
C VAL A 66 17.05 -1.70 22.22
N GLU A 67 16.94 -1.49 23.53
CA GLU A 67 16.27 -2.36 24.49
C GLU A 67 14.77 -2.46 24.17
N VAL A 68 14.14 -1.33 23.87
CA VAL A 68 12.72 -1.27 23.51
C VAL A 68 12.47 -1.93 22.16
N LYS A 69 13.33 -1.67 21.17
CA LYS A 69 13.30 -2.36 19.87
C LYS A 69 13.40 -3.88 20.07
N ASN A 70 14.36 -4.34 20.86
CA ASN A 70 14.53 -5.76 21.18
C ASN A 70 13.28 -6.36 21.84
N MET A 71 12.65 -5.65 22.78
CA MET A 71 11.38 -6.11 23.39
C MET A 71 10.27 -6.27 22.36
N ILE A 72 10.09 -5.29 21.46
CA ILE A 72 9.07 -5.34 20.40
C ILE A 72 9.30 -6.56 19.49
N PHE A 73 10.54 -6.77 19.02
CA PHE A 73 10.84 -7.91 18.16
C PHE A 73 10.78 -9.23 18.92
N LYS A 74 11.17 -9.29 20.20
CA LYS A 74 11.06 -10.51 21.03
C LYS A 74 9.60 -10.88 21.33
N ALA A 75 8.69 -9.90 21.44
CA ALA A 75 7.26 -10.14 21.65
C ALA A 75 6.59 -10.84 20.47
N LEU A 76 7.18 -10.80 19.27
CA LEU A 76 6.65 -11.53 18.12
C LEU A 76 6.90 -13.04 18.28
N PRO A 77 5.85 -13.87 18.12
CA PRO A 77 5.86 -15.27 18.55
C PRO A 77 6.76 -16.14 17.69
N THR A 78 6.91 -15.82 16.40
CA THR A 78 7.75 -16.60 15.47
C THR A 78 8.88 -15.78 14.89
N ILE A 79 9.97 -16.46 14.55
CA ILE A 79 11.11 -15.89 13.84
C ILE A 79 10.66 -15.22 12.53
N THR A 80 9.74 -15.88 11.82
CA THR A 80 9.25 -15.40 10.53
C THR A 80 8.42 -14.13 10.69
N ASP A 81 7.68 -13.96 11.79
CA ASP A 81 6.96 -12.72 12.08
C ASP A 81 7.92 -11.56 12.29
N ARG A 82 9.03 -11.79 13.00
CA ARG A 82 10.09 -10.78 13.21
C ARG A 82 10.64 -10.28 11.87
N ALA A 83 10.92 -11.21 10.95
CA ALA A 83 11.36 -10.84 9.62
C ALA A 83 10.25 -10.22 8.76
N CYS A 84 9.00 -10.66 8.88
CA CYS A 84 7.87 -10.04 8.19
C CYS A 84 7.65 -8.60 8.64
N LEU A 85 7.79 -8.31 9.94
CA LEU A 85 7.74 -6.96 10.49
C LEU A 85 8.94 -6.13 9.97
N GLY A 86 10.15 -6.68 10.08
CA GLY A 86 11.35 -6.03 9.53
C GLY A 86 11.16 -5.64 8.05
N LEU A 87 10.57 -6.52 7.24
CA LEU A 87 10.41 -6.29 5.80
C LEU A 87 9.11 -5.56 5.41
N THR A 88 8.48 -4.81 6.33
CA THR A 88 7.28 -4.01 5.98
C THR A 88 7.62 -2.73 5.22
N CYS A 89 8.72 -2.05 5.58
CA CYS A 89 9.24 -0.83 4.96
C CYS A 89 10.78 -0.80 5.02
N LYS A 90 11.41 0.13 4.30
CA LYS A 90 12.88 0.25 4.26
C LYS A 90 13.48 0.52 5.63
N ASP A 91 12.84 1.40 6.41
CA ASP A 91 13.37 1.81 7.72
C ASP A 91 13.29 0.66 8.73
N GLN A 92 12.18 -0.09 8.75
CA GLN A 92 12.04 -1.30 9.56
C GLN A 92 13.01 -2.40 9.15
N ALA A 93 13.32 -2.53 7.86
CA ALA A 93 14.23 -3.55 7.36
C ALA A 93 15.65 -3.29 7.87
N ALA A 94 16.05 -2.03 7.87
CA ALA A 94 17.34 -1.64 8.39
C ALA A 94 17.41 -1.72 9.92
N VAL A 95 16.36 -1.34 10.66
CA VAL A 95 16.31 -1.55 12.12
C VAL A 95 16.42 -3.04 12.45
N TYR A 96 15.70 -3.90 11.72
CA TYR A 96 15.79 -5.35 11.88
C TYR A 96 17.21 -5.88 11.60
N ASP A 97 17.87 -5.39 10.54
CA ASP A 97 19.26 -5.75 10.22
C ASP A 97 20.26 -5.21 11.27
N GLN A 98 20.03 -4.03 11.84
CA GLN A 98 20.84 -3.48 12.94
C GLN A 98 20.76 -4.36 14.18
N LEU A 99 19.55 -4.70 14.63
CA LEU A 99 19.34 -5.58 15.78
C LEU A 99 19.95 -6.97 15.56
N LYS A 100 20.02 -7.43 14.31
CA LYS A 100 20.72 -8.67 13.92
C LYS A 100 22.25 -8.56 14.09
N THR A 101 22.85 -7.38 13.88
CA THR A 101 24.29 -7.15 14.09
C THR A 101 24.65 -6.90 15.55
N GLU A 102 23.72 -6.38 16.34
CA GLU A 102 23.93 -6.03 17.75
C GLU A 102 23.98 -7.29 18.65
N LYS A 103 25.19 -7.86 18.74
CA LYS A 103 25.86 -8.59 19.83
C LYS A 103 25.17 -9.66 20.69
N ASN A 104 23.91 -10.03 20.50
CA ASN A 104 23.28 -11.05 21.32
C ASN A 104 23.15 -12.41 20.61
N LYS A 105 24.31 -13.05 20.34
CA LYS A 105 24.33 -14.44 19.83
C LYS A 105 23.63 -15.45 20.75
N LYS A 106 23.52 -15.15 22.05
CA LYS A 106 22.85 -16.03 23.04
C LYS A 106 21.36 -15.76 23.18
N ASP A 107 20.96 -14.50 23.05
CA ASP A 107 19.58 -14.05 23.31
C ASP A 107 18.71 -13.99 22.05
N TYR A 108 19.34 -13.88 20.88
CA TYR A 108 18.71 -14.27 19.63
C TYR A 108 18.98 -15.76 19.41
N ILE A 109 18.22 -16.62 20.09
CA ILE A 109 18.12 -18.08 19.81
C ILE A 109 17.68 -18.37 18.35
N GLN A 110 17.50 -17.35 17.51
CA GLN A 110 16.63 -17.43 16.36
C GLN A 110 17.39 -17.25 15.05
N HIS A 111 17.51 -18.39 14.38
CA HIS A 111 17.89 -18.54 12.99
C HIS A 111 17.23 -17.46 12.14
N VAL A 112 18.01 -16.55 11.55
CA VAL A 112 17.50 -15.55 10.61
C VAL A 112 16.70 -16.29 9.54
N PRO A 113 15.42 -15.99 9.33
CA PRO A 113 14.67 -16.64 8.28
C PRO A 113 15.24 -16.11 6.97
N LYS A 114 15.92 -16.97 6.21
CA LYS A 114 16.55 -16.59 4.95
C LYS A 114 15.54 -15.98 3.97
N ARG A 115 14.25 -16.26 4.13
CA ARG A 115 13.15 -15.78 3.27
C ARG A 115 11.85 -15.65 4.07
N ALA A 116 11.37 -14.43 4.31
CA ALA A 116 9.96 -14.22 4.63
C ALA A 116 9.15 -14.36 3.33
N THR A 117 8.32 -15.39 3.23
CA THR A 117 7.45 -15.55 2.06
C THR A 117 6.20 -14.67 2.20
N GLU A 118 5.54 -14.39 1.09
CA GLU A 118 4.26 -13.68 1.08
C GLU A 118 3.20 -14.39 1.96
N VAL A 119 3.24 -15.72 2.03
CA VAL A 119 2.32 -16.52 2.86
C VAL A 119 2.54 -16.26 4.35
N HIS A 120 3.80 -16.20 4.80
CA HIS A 120 4.08 -15.88 6.20
C HIS A 120 3.65 -14.46 6.55
N ARG A 121 3.87 -13.51 5.64
CA ARG A 121 3.35 -12.15 5.82
C ARG A 121 1.83 -12.14 5.94
N LEU A 122 1.13 -12.95 5.15
CA LEU A 122 -0.32 -13.11 5.30
C LEU A 122 -0.68 -13.69 6.67
N GLN A 123 -0.02 -14.75 7.12
CA GLN A 123 -0.27 -15.37 8.43
C GLN A 123 -0.09 -14.39 9.60
N MET A 124 0.94 -13.55 9.55
CA MET A 124 1.16 -12.49 10.52
C MET A 124 0.02 -11.46 10.48
N LEU A 125 -0.32 -10.96 9.28
CA LEU A 125 -1.36 -9.93 9.13
C LEU A 125 -2.76 -10.43 9.51
N VAL A 126 -3.06 -11.71 9.26
CA VAL A 126 -4.34 -12.32 9.67
C VAL A 126 -4.47 -12.35 11.19
N ARG A 127 -3.39 -12.63 11.93
CA ARG A 127 -3.40 -12.58 13.40
C ARG A 127 -3.61 -11.17 13.95
N LEU A 128 -3.00 -10.17 13.31
CA LEU A 128 -3.18 -8.76 13.70
C LEU A 128 -4.57 -8.20 13.37
N ARG A 129 -5.43 -8.96 12.66
CA ARG A 129 -6.73 -8.47 12.24
C ARG A 129 -7.63 -8.07 13.41
N THR A 130 -7.55 -8.79 14.53
CA THR A 130 -8.34 -8.52 15.74
C THR A 130 -7.96 -7.20 16.41
N ASP A 131 -6.71 -6.77 16.25
CA ASP A 131 -6.16 -5.56 16.88
C ASP A 131 -6.33 -4.33 16.00
N MET A 132 -6.73 -4.51 14.74
CA MET A 132 -6.90 -3.41 13.79
C MET A 132 -8.31 -2.82 13.88
N ALA A 133 -8.39 -1.49 13.87
CA ALA A 133 -9.67 -0.78 13.87
C ALA A 133 -10.57 -1.22 12.70
N ALA A 134 -11.89 -1.25 12.92
CA ALA A 134 -12.88 -1.74 11.96
C ALA A 134 -12.86 -1.05 10.57
N LYS A 135 -12.32 0.17 10.50
CA LYS A 135 -12.10 0.89 9.22
C LYS A 135 -11.02 0.25 8.34
N TYR A 136 -10.23 -0.68 8.85
CA TYR A 136 -9.19 -1.36 8.10
C TYR A 136 -9.63 -2.77 7.73
N ARG A 137 -9.50 -3.11 6.45
CA ARG A 137 -9.70 -4.47 5.97
C ARG A 137 -8.42 -4.99 5.33
N LEU A 138 -8.04 -6.22 5.67
CA LEU A 138 -6.85 -6.86 5.12
C LEU A 138 -7.10 -7.28 3.67
N CYS A 139 -6.24 -6.83 2.76
CA CYS A 139 -6.16 -7.38 1.42
C CYS A 139 -5.12 -8.51 1.38
N TYR A 140 -5.52 -9.68 0.88
CA TYR A 140 -4.71 -10.90 0.81
C TYR A 140 -3.84 -10.94 -0.46
N SER A 141 -4.38 -10.39 -1.56
CA SER A 141 -3.52 -9.76 -2.57
C SER A 141 -2.90 -8.51 -1.94
N CYS A 142 -1.96 -7.76 -2.48
CA CYS A 142 -1.33 -6.58 -1.84
C CYS A 142 -0.73 -6.72 -0.38
N LEU A 143 -1.17 -7.63 0.52
CA LEU A 143 -0.66 -7.91 1.88
C LEU A 143 -0.55 -6.67 2.78
N LYS A 144 -1.64 -5.90 2.80
CA LYS A 144 -1.76 -4.65 3.56
C LYS A 144 -3.18 -4.48 4.08
N PHE A 145 -3.29 -3.87 5.25
CA PHE A 145 -4.54 -3.30 5.70
C PHE A 145 -4.87 -2.06 4.88
N ILE A 146 -6.09 -2.02 4.38
CA ILE A 146 -6.60 -0.95 3.52
C ILE A 146 -7.68 -0.21 4.30
N ASP A 147 -7.54 1.11 4.40
CA ASP A 147 -8.57 1.97 4.96
C ASP A 147 -9.79 1.97 4.03
N THR A 148 -10.91 1.42 4.50
CA THR A 148 -12.17 1.31 3.75
C THR A 148 -12.91 2.64 3.63
N THR A 149 -12.58 3.64 4.46
CA THR A 149 -13.18 4.97 4.44
C THR A 149 -12.52 5.89 3.41
N HIS A 150 -11.29 5.57 2.98
CA HIS A 150 -10.57 6.37 2.00
C HIS A 150 -11.20 6.23 0.60
N ARG A 151 -11.51 7.36 -0.05
CA ARG A 151 -12.21 7.43 -1.35
C ARG A 151 -11.60 6.54 -2.44
N ASP A 152 -10.28 6.50 -2.57
CA ASP A 152 -9.60 5.63 -3.57
C ASP A 152 -9.84 4.12 -3.36
N ASN A 153 -10.18 3.72 -2.14
CA ASN A 153 -10.45 2.34 -1.78
C ASN A 153 -11.95 2.02 -1.79
N ALA A 154 -12.80 2.95 -2.22
CA ALA A 154 -14.22 2.71 -2.41
C ALA A 154 -14.45 1.72 -3.56
N GLY A 155 -15.44 0.83 -3.36
CA GLY A 155 -15.89 -0.13 -4.35
C GLY A 155 -16.01 -1.54 -3.80
N GLN A 156 -16.34 -2.47 -4.69
CA GLN A 156 -16.57 -3.86 -4.33
C GLN A 156 -15.25 -4.58 -4.02
N TRP A 157 -15.17 -5.15 -2.83
CA TRP A 157 -14.12 -6.08 -2.45
C TRP A 157 -14.35 -7.41 -3.17
N GLY A 158 -13.28 -8.03 -3.67
CA GLY A 158 -13.34 -9.32 -4.34
C GLY A 158 -12.89 -10.46 -3.44
N GLY A 159 -13.23 -11.69 -3.82
CA GLY A 159 -12.94 -12.87 -3.01
C GLY A 159 -13.85 -12.98 -1.79
N SER A 160 -13.77 -14.10 -1.08
CA SER A 160 -14.51 -14.32 0.17
C SER A 160 -13.55 -14.86 1.22
N GLU A 161 -13.78 -14.47 2.47
CA GLU A 161 -13.07 -15.04 3.62
C GLU A 161 -13.50 -16.50 3.84
N GLU A 162 -14.75 -16.81 3.55
CA GLU A 162 -15.35 -18.14 3.72
C GLU A 162 -14.80 -19.15 2.70
N ARG A 163 -14.48 -18.69 1.48
CA ARG A 163 -13.89 -19.56 0.44
C ARG A 163 -12.47 -20.03 0.81
N VAL A 164 -11.83 -19.38 1.77
CA VAL A 164 -10.52 -19.81 2.27
C VAL A 164 -10.73 -20.92 3.28
N SER A 165 -10.43 -22.15 2.88
CA SER A 165 -10.55 -23.36 3.71
C SER A 165 -10.00 -23.14 5.14
N GLY A 166 -10.92 -23.03 6.10
CA GLY A 166 -10.62 -22.88 7.53
C GLY A 166 -9.95 -21.57 7.94
N GLY A 167 -10.10 -20.47 7.18
CA GLY A 167 -9.45 -19.19 7.50
C GLY A 167 -7.91 -19.27 7.50
N LYS A 168 -7.34 -20.35 6.96
CA LYS A 168 -5.90 -20.58 6.96
C LYS A 168 -5.23 -19.65 5.95
N ALA A 169 -4.21 -18.91 6.39
CA ALA A 169 -3.38 -18.09 5.52
C ALA A 169 -2.44 -18.96 4.68
N THR A 170 -2.95 -19.49 3.58
CA THR A 170 -2.27 -20.35 2.59
C THR A 170 -2.02 -19.61 1.27
N LYS A 171 -1.31 -20.24 0.33
CA LYS A 171 -1.22 -19.72 -1.05
C LYS A 171 -2.59 -19.61 -1.72
N THR A 172 -3.48 -20.57 -1.48
CA THR A 172 -4.87 -20.54 -1.98
C THR A 172 -5.62 -19.34 -1.41
N ALA A 173 -5.43 -19.04 -0.11
CA ALA A 173 -6.01 -17.85 0.51
C ALA A 173 -5.57 -16.56 -0.18
N MET A 174 -4.31 -16.45 -0.60
CA MET A 174 -3.84 -15.28 -1.34
C MET A 174 -4.53 -15.09 -2.70
N ILE A 175 -5.02 -16.16 -3.31
CA ILE A 175 -5.67 -16.15 -4.63
C ILE A 175 -7.17 -15.87 -4.50
N GLU A 176 -7.82 -16.51 -3.52
CA GLU A 176 -9.28 -16.56 -3.37
C GLU A 176 -9.83 -15.65 -2.27
N GLY A 177 -8.99 -15.30 -1.30
CA GLY A 177 -9.36 -14.45 -0.17
C GLY A 177 -9.61 -12.99 -0.54
N PRO A 178 -9.90 -12.15 0.45
CA PRO A 178 -10.28 -10.76 0.26
C PRO A 178 -9.29 -9.94 -0.56
N ARG A 179 -9.81 -9.19 -1.52
CA ARG A 179 -9.05 -8.28 -2.37
C ARG A 179 -9.70 -6.91 -2.36
N CYS A 180 -8.91 -5.90 -2.07
CA CYS A 180 -9.38 -4.52 -2.12
C CYS A 180 -9.75 -4.10 -3.56
N PRO A 181 -10.62 -3.09 -3.73
CA PRO A 181 -11.18 -2.73 -5.04
C PRO A 181 -10.14 -2.41 -6.10
N LEU A 182 -9.02 -1.79 -5.70
CA LEU A 182 -7.90 -1.50 -6.60
C LEU A 182 -7.17 -2.77 -7.09
N CYS A 183 -7.01 -3.79 -6.23
CA CYS A 183 -6.44 -5.09 -6.64
C CYS A 183 -7.47 -5.89 -7.50
N VAL A 184 -8.78 -5.68 -7.32
CA VAL A 184 -9.84 -6.23 -8.20
C VAL A 184 -9.82 -5.58 -9.58
N ALA A 185 -9.77 -4.24 -9.64
CA ALA A 185 -9.68 -3.49 -10.89
C ALA A 185 -8.42 -3.86 -11.68
N ALA A 186 -7.28 -3.96 -11.01
CA ALA A 186 -6.04 -4.44 -11.62
C ALA A 186 -6.21 -5.83 -12.26
N LYS A 187 -6.84 -6.78 -11.55
CA LYS A 187 -7.10 -8.13 -12.09
C LYS A 187 -8.02 -8.09 -13.32
N LYS A 188 -9.08 -7.28 -13.31
CA LYS A 188 -9.99 -7.13 -14.45
C LYS A 188 -9.28 -6.57 -15.69
N LEU A 189 -8.38 -5.61 -15.49
CA LEU A 189 -7.54 -5.09 -16.57
C LEU A 189 -6.51 -6.11 -17.04
N GLU A 190 -5.95 -6.89 -16.12
CA GLU A 190 -5.02 -7.96 -16.44
C GLU A 190 -5.67 -9.07 -17.28
N THR A 191 -6.93 -9.42 -17.02
CA THR A 191 -7.69 -10.34 -17.89
C THR A 191 -8.01 -9.73 -19.25
N ALA A 192 -7.95 -8.40 -19.38
CA ALA A 192 -8.11 -7.66 -20.63
C ALA A 192 -6.75 -7.32 -21.30
N LYS A 193 -5.67 -8.05 -20.96
CA LYS A 193 -4.29 -7.85 -21.42
C LYS A 193 -4.11 -7.62 -22.92
N TYR A 194 -4.97 -8.24 -23.73
CA TYR A 194 -4.91 -8.16 -25.19
C TYR A 194 -5.52 -6.86 -25.75
N LYS A 195 -6.22 -6.06 -24.93
CA LYS A 195 -6.81 -4.79 -25.37
C LYS A 195 -5.78 -3.67 -25.29
N ASP A 196 -5.82 -2.72 -26.24
CA ASP A 196 -4.95 -1.53 -26.23
C ASP A 196 -5.05 -0.73 -24.92
N THR A 197 -6.18 -0.84 -24.21
CA THR A 197 -6.35 -0.28 -22.87
C THR A 197 -5.29 -0.78 -21.89
N TYR A 198 -4.87 -2.05 -21.96
CA TYR A 198 -3.81 -2.60 -21.12
C TYR A 198 -2.47 -1.88 -21.33
N LYS A 199 -2.07 -1.66 -22.59
CA LYS A 199 -0.84 -0.93 -22.94
C LYS A 199 -0.88 0.50 -22.41
N LYS A 200 -2.03 1.19 -22.57
CA LYS A 200 -2.23 2.56 -22.03
C LYS A 200 -2.05 2.63 -20.51
N TYR A 201 -2.55 1.63 -19.76
CA TYR A 201 -2.36 1.59 -18.30
C TYR A 201 -0.89 1.40 -17.90
N LEU A 202 -0.15 0.53 -18.61
CA LEU A 202 1.28 0.35 -18.33
C LEU A 202 2.09 1.62 -18.63
N ALA A 203 1.79 2.32 -19.73
CA ALA A 203 2.40 3.60 -20.07
C ALA A 203 2.08 4.68 -19.03
N LEU A 204 0.82 4.78 -18.59
CA LEU A 204 0.42 5.68 -17.50
C LEU A 204 1.20 5.44 -16.20
N ALA A 205 1.59 4.19 -15.90
CA ALA A 205 2.43 3.92 -14.73
C ALA A 205 3.84 4.53 -14.84
N ASP A 206 4.37 4.61 -16.06
CA ASP A 206 5.71 5.17 -16.33
C ASP A 206 5.66 6.70 -16.45
N GLU A 207 4.65 7.25 -17.13
CA GLU A 207 4.54 8.69 -17.41
C GLU A 207 4.10 9.51 -16.21
N VAL A 208 3.20 8.97 -15.37
CA VAL A 208 2.60 9.76 -14.30
C VAL A 208 3.57 9.79 -13.12
N SER A 209 4.48 10.76 -13.11
CA SER A 209 5.23 11.16 -11.91
C SER A 209 4.48 12.30 -11.22
N PHE A 210 3.56 11.99 -10.32
CA PHE A 210 3.22 12.93 -9.24
C PHE A 210 4.41 12.92 -8.28
N LYS A 211 5.43 13.72 -8.59
CA LYS A 211 6.34 14.21 -7.55
C LYS A 211 5.64 15.31 -6.78
#